data_AF-A0A2P8D351-F1
#
_entry.id   AF-A0A2P8D351-F1
#
_cell.length_a   1.000
_cell.length_b   1.000
_cell.length_c   1.000
_cell.angle_alpha   90.00
_cell.angle_beta   90.00
_cell.angle_gamma   90.00
#
_symmetry.space_group_name_H-M   'P 1'
#
loop_
_entity.id
_entity.type
_entity.pdbx_description
1 polymer ?
#
loop_
_entity_poly.entity_id
_entity_poly.type
_entity_poly.pdbx_seq_one_letter_code
_entity_poly.pdbx_strand_id
1 'polypeptide(L)'
;MRKIILALLVSTTTAGCVPGPQPQHRTLFDAGGMQVISVFANRTDKTLSILYGDSAALIAARSEYRQSDKEGQLTLVTYHQADNRFWYGSLVNGAIKSVEHIGITPEAGATPAFAYRLSQGQPTADASGHMINADERVRQILAHRPVVFP
;
A
#
# COMPACT_ATOMS: atom_id res chain seq x y z
N MET A 1 20.83 -6.08 -74.58
CA MET A 1 21.81 -6.11 -73.47
C MET A 1 21.03 -6.20 -72.17
N ARG A 2 21.09 -7.34 -71.47
CA ARG A 2 20.31 -7.64 -70.25
C ARG A 2 21.30 -7.87 -69.11
N LYS A 3 21.22 -7.07 -68.04
CA LYS A 3 21.86 -7.37 -66.76
C LYS A 3 20.86 -7.02 -65.65
N ILE A 4 20.21 -8.05 -65.10
CA ILE A 4 19.38 -7.95 -63.89
C ILE A 4 20.29 -8.40 -62.75
N ILE A 5 20.65 -7.46 -61.87
CA ILE A 5 21.41 -7.76 -60.65
C ILE A 5 20.38 -8.04 -59.56
N LEU A 6 20.29 -9.30 -59.15
CA LEU A 6 19.43 -9.77 -58.06
C LEU A 6 20.18 -9.55 -56.75
N ALA A 7 19.76 -8.57 -55.95
CA ALA A 7 20.30 -8.33 -54.62
C ALA A 7 19.67 -9.30 -53.61
N LEU A 8 20.49 -10.18 -53.04
CA LEU A 8 20.10 -11.15 -52.01
C LEU A 8 19.93 -10.41 -50.67
N LEU A 9 18.70 -10.33 -50.14
CA LEU A 9 18.45 -9.90 -48.77
C LEU A 9 18.75 -11.05 -47.81
N VAL A 10 19.81 -10.92 -47.00
CA VAL A 10 20.13 -11.82 -45.89
C VAL A 10 19.47 -11.25 -44.63
N SER A 11 18.33 -11.81 -44.24
CA SER A 11 17.64 -11.50 -42.99
C SER A 11 18.28 -12.28 -41.83
N THR A 12 19.19 -11.63 -41.10
CA THR A 12 19.71 -12.15 -39.83
C THR A 12 18.65 -12.03 -38.74
N THR A 13 17.97 -13.13 -38.42
CA THR A 13 17.11 -13.22 -37.23
C THR A 13 18.00 -13.33 -36.00
N THR A 14 18.21 -12.23 -35.30
CA THR A 14 18.81 -12.25 -33.96
C THR A 14 17.77 -12.83 -33.00
N ALA A 15 18.01 -14.05 -32.52
CA ALA A 15 17.27 -14.61 -31.39
C ALA A 15 17.64 -13.79 -30.14
N GLY A 16 16.85 -12.76 -29.85
CA GLY A 16 16.98 -11.99 -28.62
C GLY A 16 16.64 -12.88 -27.43
N CYS A 17 17.66 -13.28 -26.66
CA CYS A 17 17.44 -13.81 -25.33
C CYS A 17 16.79 -12.70 -24.50
N VAL A 18 15.48 -12.79 -24.27
CA VAL A 18 14.80 -11.94 -23.29
C VAL A 18 15.31 -12.38 -21.92
N PRO A 19 15.94 -11.48 -21.14
CA PRO A 19 16.33 -11.81 -19.77
C PRO A 19 15.11 -12.30 -19.00
N GLY A 20 15.24 -13.45 -18.33
CA GLY A 20 14.17 -13.96 -17.47
C GLY A 20 13.81 -12.95 -16.36
N PRO A 21 12.61 -13.04 -15.78
CA PRO A 21 12.17 -12.12 -14.74
C PRO A 21 13.20 -12.07 -13.60
N GLN A 22 13.76 -10.87 -13.35
CA GLN A 22 14.71 -10.71 -12.26
C GLN A 22 14.01 -10.92 -10.90
N PRO A 23 14.69 -11.53 -9.91
CA PRO A 23 14.14 -11.64 -8.57
C PRO A 23 13.92 -10.23 -8.00
N GLN A 24 12.66 -9.85 -7.83
CA GLN A 24 12.31 -8.58 -7.18
C GLN A 24 12.69 -8.68 -5.70
N HIS A 25 13.67 -7.89 -5.28
CA HIS A 25 13.96 -7.70 -3.86
C HIS A 25 12.78 -6.93 -3.24
N ARG A 26 11.96 -7.62 -2.45
CA ARG A 26 10.78 -7.02 -1.81
C ARG A 26 11.17 -6.49 -0.45
N THR A 27 11.23 -5.18 -0.32
CA THR A 27 11.33 -4.54 1.00
C THR A 27 9.94 -4.54 1.63
N LEU A 28 9.75 -5.37 2.66
CA LEU A 28 8.56 -5.33 3.50
C LEU A 28 8.76 -4.32 4.62
N PHE A 29 7.67 -3.68 5.04
CA PHE A 29 7.70 -2.86 6.24
C PHE A 29 7.88 -3.76 7.46
N ASP A 30 8.84 -3.41 8.31
CA ASP A 30 9.00 -4.04 9.62
C ASP A 30 8.00 -3.40 10.60
N ALA A 31 6.94 -4.14 10.90
CA ALA A 31 5.91 -3.70 11.84
C ALA A 31 6.33 -3.89 13.31
N GLY A 32 7.48 -4.51 13.59
CA GLY A 32 7.92 -4.85 14.94
C GLY A 32 6.84 -5.63 15.69
N GLY A 33 6.45 -5.12 16.87
CA GLY A 33 5.39 -5.71 17.70
C GLY A 33 3.97 -5.27 17.35
N MET A 34 3.75 -4.49 16.29
CA MET A 34 2.41 -4.03 15.91
C MET A 34 1.59 -5.16 15.27
N GLN A 35 0.28 -5.11 15.46
CA GLN A 35 -0.67 -6.10 14.96
C GLN A 35 -1.43 -5.55 13.76
N VAL A 36 -1.79 -6.42 12.82
CA VAL A 36 -2.65 -6.05 11.69
C VAL A 36 -4.07 -5.77 12.21
N ILE A 37 -4.56 -4.57 11.96
CA ILE A 37 -5.94 -4.16 12.20
C ILE A 37 -6.77 -4.43 10.95
N SER A 38 -6.34 -3.92 9.80
CA SER A 38 -7.11 -4.06 8.55
C SER A 38 -6.22 -4.20 7.32
N VAL A 39 -6.78 -4.80 6.26
CA VAL A 39 -6.13 -4.94 4.96
C VAL A 39 -7.15 -4.59 3.88
N PHE A 40 -6.79 -3.71 2.96
CA PHE A 40 -7.68 -3.28 1.88
C PHE A 40 -6.89 -2.99 0.60
N ALA A 41 -7.52 -3.24 -0.55
CA ALA A 41 -6.91 -3.04 -1.86
C ALA A 41 -7.66 -1.98 -2.66
N ASN A 42 -6.93 -1.11 -3.34
CA ASN A 42 -7.48 -0.23 -4.37
C ASN A 42 -7.12 -0.82 -5.74
N ARG A 43 -8.13 -1.35 -6.44
CA ARG A 43 -7.95 -2.01 -7.75
C ARG A 43 -7.65 -1.01 -8.86
N THR A 44 -8.20 0.20 -8.77
CA THR A 44 -7.96 1.27 -9.75
C THR A 44 -6.50 1.72 -9.68
N ASP A 45 -5.99 1.94 -8.47
CA ASP A 45 -4.63 2.44 -8.25
C ASP A 45 -3.59 1.32 -8.18
N LYS A 46 -4.03 0.05 -8.24
CA LYS A 46 -3.21 -1.15 -8.07
C LYS A 46 -2.37 -1.10 -6.80
N THR A 47 -3.02 -0.79 -5.68
CA THR A 47 -2.37 -0.74 -4.36
C THR A 47 -3.01 -1.69 -3.35
N LEU A 48 -2.20 -2.13 -2.39
CA LEU A 48 -2.64 -2.83 -1.20
C LEU A 48 -2.19 -2.02 0.02
N SER A 49 -3.09 -1.79 0.95
CA SER A 49 -2.80 -1.10 2.20
C SER A 49 -3.04 -2.02 3.39
N ILE A 50 -2.13 -1.97 4.36
CA ILE A 50 -2.23 -2.70 5.63
C ILE A 50 -2.16 -1.67 6.75
N LEU A 51 -3.20 -1.63 7.58
CA LEU A 51 -3.26 -0.82 8.78
C LEU A 51 -2.77 -1.66 9.96
N TYR A 52 -1.67 -1.23 10.56
CA TYR A 52 -1.11 -1.79 11.78
C TYR A 52 -1.47 -0.93 12.98
N GLY A 53 -1.54 -1.53 14.17
CA GLY A 53 -1.62 -0.79 15.43
C GLY A 53 -0.93 -1.51 16.57
N ASP A 54 -0.52 -0.77 17.59
CA ASP A 54 -0.17 -1.37 18.88
C ASP A 54 -1.42 -1.91 19.61
N SER A 55 -1.22 -2.48 20.80
CA SER A 55 -2.33 -3.08 21.56
C SER A 55 -3.40 -2.05 21.97
N ALA A 56 -3.03 -0.79 22.25
CA ALA A 56 -3.99 0.25 22.60
C ALA A 56 -4.81 0.68 21.38
N ALA A 57 -4.15 0.87 20.24
CA ALA A 57 -4.80 1.18 18.97
C ALA A 57 -5.71 0.04 18.51
N LEU A 58 -5.35 -1.22 18.73
CA LEU A 58 -6.21 -2.37 18.42
C LEU A 58 -7.48 -2.38 19.28
N ILE A 59 -7.37 -2.05 20.57
CA ILE A 59 -8.53 -1.93 21.47
C ILE A 59 -9.43 -0.78 21.00
N ALA A 60 -8.84 0.39 20.72
CA ALA A 60 -9.58 1.55 20.19
C ALA A 60 -10.32 1.18 18.90
N ALA A 61 -9.66 0.47 17.97
CA ALA A 61 -10.25 0.07 16.70
C ALA A 61 -11.47 -0.86 16.86
N ARG A 62 -11.48 -1.73 17.88
CA ARG A 62 -12.65 -2.58 18.20
C ARG A 62 -13.86 -1.78 18.68
N SER A 63 -13.64 -0.59 19.23
CA SER A 63 -14.71 0.35 19.62
C SER A 63 -15.07 1.35 18.51
N GLU A 64 -14.62 1.11 17.28
CA GLU A 64 -14.73 2.05 16.16
C GLU A 64 -14.10 3.41 16.49
N TYR A 65 -13.03 3.40 17.30
CA TYR A 65 -12.29 4.57 17.76
C TYR A 65 -13.15 5.61 18.49
N ARG A 66 -14.32 5.21 19.03
CA ARG A 66 -15.16 6.11 19.84
C ARG A 66 -14.59 6.31 21.23
N GLN A 67 -13.79 5.37 21.71
CA GLN A 67 -13.19 5.40 23.04
C GLN A 67 -11.76 4.88 22.96
N SER A 68 -10.87 5.52 23.72
CA SER A 68 -9.53 5.00 24.00
C SER A 68 -9.13 5.44 25.39
N ASP A 69 -8.73 4.48 26.23
CA ASP A 69 -8.28 4.76 27.60
C ASP A 69 -6.76 4.98 27.67
N LYS A 70 -6.05 4.77 26.56
CA LYS A 70 -4.59 4.86 26.47
C LYS A 70 -4.16 5.51 25.17
N GLU A 71 -2.98 6.12 25.21
CA GLU A 71 -2.28 6.51 23.99
C GLU A 71 -2.03 5.28 23.13
N GLY A 72 -2.14 5.45 21.82
CA GLY A 72 -1.95 4.37 20.86
C GLY A 72 -1.39 4.87 19.54
N GLN A 73 -0.75 3.97 18.81
CA GLN A 73 -0.16 4.26 17.51
C GLN A 73 -0.75 3.38 16.43
N LEU A 74 -1.19 4.01 15.34
CA LEU A 74 -1.53 3.37 14.07
C LEU A 74 -0.46 3.66 13.03
N THR A 75 -0.20 2.69 12.16
CA THR A 75 0.64 2.87 10.97
C THR A 75 -0.04 2.24 9.76
N LEU A 76 -0.38 3.05 8.76
CA LEU A 76 -0.86 2.58 7.48
C LEU A 76 0.31 2.47 6.50
N VAL A 77 0.53 1.27 5.97
CA VAL A 77 1.53 1.04 4.93
C VAL A 77 0.81 0.71 3.64
N THR A 78 1.06 1.49 2.60
CA THR A 78 0.52 1.24 1.26
C THR A 78 1.63 0.74 0.36
N TYR A 79 1.38 -0.36 -0.33
CA TYR A 79 2.25 -1.00 -1.31
C TYR A 79 1.66 -0.83 -2.71
N HIS A 80 2.54 -0.72 -3.71
CA HIS A 80 2.16 -1.10 -5.06
C HIS A 80 1.87 -2.61 -5.10
N GLN A 81 0.91 -3.01 -5.90
CA GLN A 81 0.70 -4.42 -6.22
C GLN A 81 1.69 -4.86 -7.31
N ALA A 82 2.24 -6.06 -7.14
CA ALA A 82 3.12 -6.70 -8.10
C ALA A 82 2.58 -8.09 -8.45
N ASP A 83 2.87 -8.57 -9.65
CA ASP A 83 2.47 -9.91 -10.07
C ASP A 83 3.16 -10.99 -9.23
N ASN A 84 2.43 -12.04 -8.92
CA ASN A 84 2.98 -13.22 -8.28
C ASN A 84 3.59 -14.15 -9.33
N ARG A 85 4.94 -14.25 -9.31
CA ARG A 85 5.69 -15.13 -10.24
C ARG A 85 5.32 -16.61 -10.14
N PHE A 86 4.75 -17.05 -9.01
CA PHE A 86 4.40 -18.45 -8.78
C PHE A 86 2.92 -18.74 -8.99
N TRP A 87 2.10 -17.70 -9.18
CA TRP A 87 0.65 -17.86 -9.33
C TRP A 87 0.09 -16.81 -10.29
N TYR A 88 -0.17 -17.24 -11.52
CA TYR A 88 -0.72 -16.36 -12.56
C TYR A 88 -2.06 -15.74 -12.12
N GLY A 89 -2.20 -14.43 -12.36
CA GLY A 89 -3.39 -13.67 -11.97
C GLY A 89 -3.48 -13.31 -10.48
N SER A 90 -2.51 -13.73 -9.65
CA SER A 90 -2.42 -13.31 -8.24
C SER A 90 -1.53 -12.08 -8.11
N LEU A 91 -1.94 -11.16 -7.24
CA LEU A 91 -1.20 -9.96 -6.88
C LEU A 91 -0.67 -10.07 -5.46
N VAL A 92 0.54 -9.56 -5.26
CA VAL A 92 1.28 -9.60 -4.00
C VAL A 92 1.89 -8.23 -3.72
N ASN A 93 2.36 -8.03 -2.49
CA ASN A 93 3.00 -6.78 -2.08
C ASN A 93 4.25 -6.54 -2.93
N GLY A 94 4.26 -5.41 -3.63
CA GLY A 94 5.41 -4.85 -4.33
C GLY A 94 6.16 -3.86 -3.44
N ALA A 95 6.66 -2.78 -4.05
CA ALA A 95 7.35 -1.72 -3.33
C ALA A 95 6.41 -0.89 -2.45
N ILE A 96 6.93 -0.37 -1.32
CA ILE A 96 6.20 0.56 -0.46
C ILE A 96 5.97 1.88 -1.22
N LYS A 97 4.69 2.24 -1.37
CA LYS A 97 4.23 3.52 -1.92
C LYS A 97 4.19 4.62 -0.86
N SER A 98 3.64 4.31 0.32
CA SER A 98 3.57 5.28 1.44
C SER A 98 3.58 4.60 2.81
N VAL A 99 4.03 5.37 3.80
CA VAL A 99 3.93 5.04 5.23
C VAL A 99 3.35 6.25 5.94
N GLU A 100 2.20 6.04 6.59
CA GLU A 100 1.42 7.06 7.27
C GLU A 100 1.22 6.64 8.73
N HIS A 101 1.35 7.59 9.65
CA HIS A 101 1.24 7.37 11.09
C HIS A 101 0.09 8.18 11.68
N ILE A 102 -0.68 7.59 12.59
CA ILE A 102 -1.72 8.27 13.36
C ILE A 102 -1.49 7.99 14.84
N GLY A 103 -1.16 9.01 15.61
CA GLY A 103 -1.19 8.95 17.08
C GLY A 103 -2.61 9.12 17.59
N ILE A 104 -2.98 8.35 18.61
CA ILE A 104 -4.27 8.42 19.30
C ILE A 104 -4.00 8.97 20.70
N THR A 105 -4.66 10.06 21.06
CA THR A 105 -4.61 10.65 22.40
C THR A 105 -5.99 10.53 23.06
N PRO A 106 -6.12 9.85 24.21
CA PRO A 106 -7.37 9.79 24.97
C PRO A 106 -7.91 11.17 25.31
N GLU A 107 -9.24 11.33 25.22
CA GLU A 107 -9.94 12.49 25.75
C GLU A 107 -11.07 12.05 26.69
N ALA A 108 -11.10 12.61 27.89
CA ALA A 108 -12.05 12.21 28.92
C ALA A 108 -13.49 12.55 28.50
N GLY A 109 -14.32 11.53 28.29
CA GLY A 109 -15.73 11.69 27.92
C GLY A 109 -15.97 12.15 26.47
N ALA A 110 -14.95 12.11 25.62
CA ALA A 110 -15.03 12.52 24.22
C ALA A 110 -14.36 11.51 23.30
N THR A 111 -14.50 11.72 21.98
CA THR A 111 -13.76 10.97 20.96
C THR A 111 -12.27 11.29 21.10
N PRO A 112 -11.37 10.29 20.98
CA PRO A 112 -9.93 10.54 21.01
C PRO A 112 -9.47 11.57 19.97
N ALA A 113 -8.42 12.33 20.30
CA ALA A 113 -7.73 13.18 19.33
C ALA A 113 -6.77 12.33 18.47
N PHE A 114 -6.58 12.76 17.22
CA PHE A 114 -5.74 12.07 16.25
C PHE A 114 -4.66 13.00 15.68
N ALA A 115 -3.41 12.55 15.72
CA ALA A 115 -2.27 13.28 15.16
C ALA A 115 -1.69 12.54 13.95
N TYR A 116 -1.80 13.12 12.77
CA TYR A 116 -1.36 12.49 11.51
C TYR A 116 0.05 12.93 11.09
N ARG A 117 0.83 11.98 10.57
CA ARG A 117 2.13 12.25 9.94
C ARG A 117 2.41 11.30 8.78
N LEU A 118 2.77 11.85 7.62
CA LEU A 118 3.32 11.08 6.49
C LEU A 118 4.85 10.95 6.67
N SER A 119 5.38 9.73 6.73
CA SER A 119 6.82 9.48 6.87
C SER A 119 7.49 9.09 5.54
N GLN A 120 6.75 8.45 4.64
CA GLN A 120 7.22 8.10 3.30
C GLN A 120 6.09 8.25 2.28
N GLY A 121 6.42 8.71 1.07
CA GLY A 121 5.48 8.83 -0.05
C GLY A 121 5.05 10.27 -0.29
N GLN A 122 3.90 10.43 -0.95
CA GLN A 122 3.28 11.73 -1.22
C GLN A 122 1.90 11.77 -0.56
N PRO A 123 1.41 12.95 -0.15
CA PRO A 123 0.07 13.04 0.42
C PRO A 123 -0.98 12.63 -0.61
N THR A 124 -2.09 12.07 -0.13
CA THR A 124 -3.13 11.51 -1.00
C THR A 124 -3.94 12.65 -1.63
N ALA A 125 -4.20 12.56 -2.92
CA ALA A 125 -5.16 13.41 -3.62
C ALA A 125 -6.45 12.64 -3.88
N ASP A 126 -7.57 13.35 -3.94
CA ASP A 126 -8.84 12.77 -4.35
C ASP A 126 -8.91 12.56 -5.88
N ALA A 127 -10.05 12.05 -6.36
CA ALA A 127 -10.26 11.76 -7.78
C ALA A 127 -10.23 13.02 -8.67
N SER A 128 -10.40 14.22 -8.11
CA SER A 128 -10.29 15.50 -8.81
C SER A 128 -8.88 16.07 -8.81
N GLY A 129 -7.94 15.42 -8.11
CA GLY A 129 -6.57 15.89 -7.92
C GLY A 129 -6.42 16.89 -6.78
N HIS A 130 -7.46 17.10 -5.97
CA HIS A 130 -7.37 17.95 -4.78
C HIS A 130 -6.65 17.22 -3.66
N MET A 131 -5.70 17.89 -3.00
CA MET A 131 -4.93 17.31 -1.90
C MET A 131 -5.81 17.13 -0.67
N ILE A 132 -5.91 15.90 -0.17
CA ILE A 132 -6.71 15.59 1.00
C ILE A 132 -5.98 16.11 2.25
N ASN A 133 -6.69 16.86 3.09
CA ASN A 133 -6.15 17.34 4.36
C ASN A 133 -6.00 16.21 5.39
N ALA A 134 -5.21 16.47 6.44
CA ALA A 134 -4.90 15.46 7.45
C ALA A 134 -6.14 14.86 8.14
N ASP A 135 -7.11 15.69 8.53
CA ASP A 135 -8.30 15.23 9.26
C ASP A 135 -9.18 14.34 8.39
N GLU A 136 -9.35 14.71 7.12
CA GLU A 136 -10.08 13.91 6.15
C GLU A 136 -9.36 12.59 5.86
N ARG A 137 -8.03 12.63 5.73
CA ARG A 137 -7.24 11.42 5.55
C ARG A 137 -7.37 10.48 6.75
N VAL A 138 -7.30 11.01 7.97
CA VAL A 138 -7.53 10.23 9.20
C VAL A 138 -8.92 9.59 9.17
N ARG A 139 -9.98 10.34 8.87
CA ARG A 139 -11.34 9.77 8.77
C ARG A 139 -11.44 8.63 7.77
N GLN A 140 -10.80 8.75 6.60
CA GLN A 140 -10.78 7.69 5.60
C GLN A 140 -10.06 6.44 6.12
N ILE A 141 -8.93 6.61 6.80
CA ILE A 141 -8.16 5.48 7.36
C ILE A 141 -8.95 4.77 8.46
N LEU A 142 -9.57 5.53 9.38
CA LEU A 142 -10.33 4.99 10.50
C LEU A 142 -11.68 4.37 10.09
N ALA A 143 -12.17 4.67 8.89
CA ALA A 143 -13.39 4.04 8.35
C ALA A 143 -13.19 2.54 8.03
N HIS A 144 -11.95 2.06 7.93
CA HIS A 144 -11.66 0.65 7.71
C HIS A 144 -11.82 -0.16 9.00
N ARG A 145 -12.79 -1.08 8.99
CA ARG A 145 -13.07 -1.94 10.14
C ARG A 145 -11.93 -2.95 10.39
N PRO A 146 -11.68 -3.31 11.66
CA PRO A 146 -10.76 -4.38 12.00
C PRO A 146 -11.19 -5.72 11.38
N VAL A 147 -10.22 -6.51 10.93
CA VAL A 147 -10.46 -7.89 10.47
C VAL A 147 -10.67 -8.79 11.69
N VAL A 148 -11.67 -9.67 11.61
CA VAL A 148 -11.87 -10.75 12.58
C VAL A 148 -11.26 -12.01 11.98
N PHE A 149 -10.15 -12.48 12.55
CA PHE A 149 -9.57 -13.77 12.18
C PHE A 149 -10.35 -14.90 12.88
N PRO A 150 -10.76 -15.95 12.15
CA PRO A 150 -11.44 -17.12 12.72
C PRO A 150 -10.51 -17.99 13.58
#